data_AF-A0A2E4E3V0-F1
#
_entry.id   AF-A0A2E4E3V0-F1
#
_cell.length_a   1.000
_cell.length_b   1.000
_cell.length_c   1.000
_cell.angle_alpha   90.00
_cell.angle_beta   90.00
_cell.angle_gamma   90.00
#
_symmetry.space_group_name_H-M   'P 1'
#
loop_
_entity.id
_entity.type
_entity.pdbx_description
1 polymer ?
#
loop_
_entity_poly.entity_id
_entity_poly.type
_entity_poly.pdbx_seq_one_letter_code
_entity_poly.pdbx_strand_id
1 'polypeptide(L)'
;MKKISKNWKPLKNIIVFVNHVELHIHDIYQRLILDCSFENIAKGRCYISIYREKKNKNDKNEINILSDMALMEVKLFVDEKYFKELLESIKVKSNRKPKFKIYPHDGLLVNDDSYLYVSENKKINIKDFELFIPIN
;
A
#
# COMPACT_ATOMS: atom_id res chain seq x y z
N MET A 1 -11.05 0.85 -29.02
CA MET A 1 -10.21 1.04 -27.81
C MET A 1 -10.30 2.51 -27.41
N LYS A 2 -10.60 2.84 -26.13
CA LYS A 2 -10.58 4.24 -25.65
C LYS A 2 -9.15 4.78 -25.76
N LYS A 3 -8.98 6.00 -26.29
CA LYS A 3 -7.69 6.71 -26.24
C LYS A 3 -7.42 7.12 -24.80
N ILE A 4 -6.28 6.72 -24.28
CA ILE A 4 -5.82 7.08 -22.92
C ILE A 4 -5.33 8.53 -22.97
N SER A 5 -5.79 9.37 -22.04
CA SER A 5 -5.29 10.75 -21.92
C SER A 5 -3.78 10.75 -21.65
N LYS A 6 -3.04 11.61 -22.36
CA LYS A 6 -1.58 11.79 -22.21
C LYS A 6 -1.20 12.92 -21.25
N ASN A 7 -2.17 13.54 -20.59
CA ASN A 7 -1.92 14.60 -19.64
C ASN A 7 -1.55 13.98 -18.28
N TRP A 8 -0.25 13.98 -17.96
CA TRP A 8 0.28 13.36 -16.75
C TRP A 8 0.46 14.40 -15.64
N LYS A 9 -0.06 14.09 -14.45
CA LYS A 9 0.03 14.96 -13.27
C LYS A 9 0.60 14.21 -12.06
N PRO A 10 1.30 14.91 -11.14
CA PRO A 10 1.81 14.31 -9.92
C PRO A 10 0.70 13.73 -9.03
N LEU A 11 0.87 12.48 -8.63
CA LEU A 11 0.06 11.79 -7.63
C LEU A 11 0.71 11.98 -6.25
N LYS A 12 0.05 12.76 -5.38
CA LYS A 12 0.57 13.10 -4.05
C LYS A 12 0.52 11.95 -3.05
N ASN A 13 -0.49 11.09 -3.17
CA ASN A 13 -0.67 9.92 -2.34
C ASN A 13 -1.38 8.82 -3.11
N ILE A 14 -1.13 7.59 -2.71
CA ILE A 14 -1.87 6.40 -3.15
C ILE A 14 -2.90 6.12 -2.07
N ILE A 15 -4.15 5.89 -2.48
CA ILE A 15 -5.22 5.52 -1.56
C ILE A 15 -5.76 4.16 -1.96
N VAL A 16 -5.86 3.25 -0.99
CA VAL A 16 -6.38 1.90 -1.18
C VAL A 16 -7.38 1.53 -0.09
N PHE A 17 -8.35 0.71 -0.45
CA PHE A 17 -9.22 0.01 0.49
C PHE A 17 -8.69 -1.40 0.72
N VAL A 18 -8.67 -1.80 1.99
CA VAL A 18 -8.30 -3.14 2.42
C VAL A 18 -9.49 -4.07 2.18
N ASN A 19 -9.29 -5.08 1.34
CA ASN A 19 -10.30 -6.10 1.02
C ASN A 19 -10.19 -7.29 1.96
N HIS A 20 -8.97 -7.75 2.19
CA HIS A 20 -8.67 -8.92 3.00
C HIS A 20 -7.40 -8.69 3.82
N VAL A 21 -7.34 -9.32 4.99
CA VAL A 21 -6.17 -9.27 5.86
C VAL A 21 -5.77 -10.67 6.26
N GLU A 22 -4.50 -10.99 6.10
CA GLU A 22 -3.89 -12.23 6.55
C GLU A 22 -2.81 -11.94 7.57
N LEU A 23 -2.86 -12.65 8.69
CA LEU A 23 -1.72 -12.73 9.60
C LEU A 23 -0.84 -13.90 9.18
N HIS A 24 0.35 -13.60 8.68
CA HIS A 24 1.37 -14.61 8.39
C HIS A 24 2.30 -14.75 9.58
N ILE A 25 2.35 -15.95 10.14
CA ILE A 25 3.25 -16.33 11.24
C ILE A 25 4.24 -17.34 10.69
N HIS A 26 5.53 -17.02 10.78
CA HIS A 26 6.61 -17.91 10.38
C HIS A 26 7.75 -17.81 11.40
N ASP A 27 7.95 -18.88 12.17
CA ASP A 27 8.86 -18.88 13.32
C ASP A 27 8.53 -17.74 14.31
N ILE A 28 9.50 -16.95 14.74
CA ILE A 28 9.30 -15.75 15.58
C ILE A 28 8.72 -14.55 14.83
N TYR A 29 8.51 -14.65 13.50
CA TYR A 29 8.14 -13.51 12.67
C TYR A 29 6.64 -13.43 12.42
N GLN A 30 6.11 -12.22 12.58
CA GLN A 30 4.73 -11.89 12.26
C GLN A 30 4.72 -10.76 11.24
N ARG A 31 3.91 -10.94 10.19
CA ARG A 31 3.56 -9.87 9.27
C ARG A 31 2.09 -9.92 8.95
N LEU A 32 1.51 -8.74 8.76
CA LEU A 32 0.18 -8.61 8.18
C LEU A 32 0.32 -8.42 6.67
N ILE A 33 -0.47 -9.17 5.92
CA ILE A 33 -0.63 -8.99 4.47
C ILE A 33 -2.03 -8.47 4.22
N LEU A 34 -2.11 -7.31 3.58
CA LEU A 34 -3.36 -6.68 3.21
C LEU A 34 -3.51 -6.76 1.69
N ASP A 35 -4.55 -7.44 1.22
CA ASP A 35 -5.00 -7.36 -0.16
C ASP A 35 -5.83 -6.09 -0.32
N CYS A 36 -5.43 -5.25 -1.28
CA CYS A 36 -5.90 -3.89 -1.42
C CYS A 36 -6.39 -3.59 -2.83
N SER A 37 -7.51 -2.85 -2.92
CA SER A 37 -7.98 -2.23 -4.16
C SER A 37 -7.73 -0.74 -4.15
N PHE A 38 -7.26 -0.19 -5.27
CA PHE A 38 -7.04 1.25 -5.41
C PHE A 38 -8.35 2.04 -5.40
N GLU A 39 -8.36 3.17 -4.68
CA GLU A 39 -9.42 4.18 -4.72
C GLU A 39 -9.14 5.22 -5.81
N ASN A 40 -7.88 5.65 -5.94
CA ASN A 40 -7.49 6.77 -6.82
C ASN A 40 -6.58 6.38 -7.99
N ILE A 41 -6.40 5.07 -8.23
CA ILE A 41 -5.71 4.52 -9.41
C ILE A 41 -6.66 3.54 -10.10
N ALA A 42 -6.82 3.67 -11.41
CA ALA A 42 -7.89 3.01 -12.15
C ALA A 42 -7.75 1.49 -12.24
N LYS A 43 -6.52 0.96 -12.25
CA LYS A 43 -6.24 -0.46 -12.45
C LYS A 43 -4.98 -0.91 -11.72
N GLY A 44 -4.96 -2.21 -11.41
CA GLY A 44 -3.83 -2.88 -10.80
C GLY A 44 -4.23 -3.56 -9.50
N ARG A 45 -3.33 -4.42 -9.02
CA ARG A 45 -3.42 -5.05 -7.70
C ARG A 45 -2.49 -4.34 -6.73
N CYS A 46 -2.84 -4.33 -5.46
CA CYS A 46 -1.99 -3.81 -4.41
C CYS A 46 -1.92 -4.80 -3.25
N TYR A 47 -0.70 -5.10 -2.79
CA TYR A 47 -0.48 -5.81 -1.54
C TYR A 47 0.33 -4.94 -0.60
N ILE A 48 -0.12 -4.82 0.65
CA ILE A 48 0.64 -4.17 1.71
C ILE A 48 1.10 -5.23 2.69
N SER A 49 2.42 -5.34 2.87
CA SER A 49 3.04 -6.17 3.90
C SER A 49 3.55 -5.29 5.03
N ILE A 50 2.97 -5.44 6.22
CA ILE A 50 3.38 -4.75 7.43
C ILE A 50 4.13 -5.73 8.32
N TYR A 51 5.39 -5.46 8.58
CA TYR A 51 6.28 -6.27 9.40
C TYR A 51 6.40 -5.65 10.78
N ARG A 52 6.33 -6.50 11.81
CA ARG A 52 6.78 -6.15 13.16
C ARG A 52 8.30 -6.03 13.11
N GLU A 53 8.81 -4.81 13.20
CA GLU A 53 10.22 -4.39 13.22
C GLU A 53 11.09 -4.66 11.98
N LYS A 54 12.18 -3.89 11.85
CA LYS A 54 13.19 -4.08 10.80
C LYS A 54 14.14 -5.22 11.19
N LYS A 55 14.48 -6.09 10.24
CA LYS A 55 15.48 -7.15 10.46
C LYS A 55 16.89 -6.67 10.16
N ASN A 56 17.04 -5.88 9.11
CA ASN A 56 18.31 -5.40 8.61
C ASN A 56 18.34 -3.87 8.64
N LYS A 57 19.54 -3.30 8.80
CA LYS A 57 19.74 -1.83 8.69
C LYS A 57 19.25 -1.26 7.35
N ASN A 58 19.24 -2.09 6.30
CA ASN A 58 18.82 -1.73 4.96
C ASN A 58 17.30 -1.85 4.74
N ASP A 59 16.54 -2.36 5.70
CA ASP A 59 15.08 -2.43 5.59
C ASP A 59 14.49 -1.02 5.60
N LYS A 60 13.68 -0.74 4.58
CA LYS A 60 13.07 0.57 4.34
C LYS A 60 11.60 0.39 4.01
N ASN A 61 10.82 1.40 4.39
CA ASN A 61 9.44 1.49 3.95
C ASN A 61 9.45 1.89 2.48
N GLU A 62 8.94 1.02 1.61
CA GLU A 62 9.06 1.19 0.16
C GLU A 62 7.82 0.70 -0.58
N ILE A 63 7.63 1.28 -1.76
CA ILE A 63 6.67 0.86 -2.77
C ILE A 63 7.47 0.26 -3.93
N ASN A 64 7.14 -0.97 -4.28
CA ASN A 64 7.66 -1.66 -5.45
C ASN A 64 6.54 -1.75 -6.49
N ILE A 65 6.74 -1.11 -7.63
CA ILE A 65 5.81 -1.15 -8.77
C ILE A 65 6.45 -2.03 -9.82
N LEU A 66 5.76 -3.11 -10.17
CA LEU A 66 6.16 -4.01 -11.22
C LEU A 66 5.53 -3.52 -12.54
N SER A 67 6.31 -3.55 -13.62
CA SER A 67 5.91 -3.05 -14.94
C SER A 67 5.49 -4.17 -15.89
N ASP A 68 6.02 -5.38 -15.65
CA ASP A 68 5.66 -6.63 -16.33
C ASP A 68 4.30 -7.17 -15.90
N MET A 69 3.80 -6.73 -14.75
CA MET A 69 2.48 -7.04 -14.24
C MET A 69 1.87 -5.82 -13.57
N ALA A 70 0.55 -5.63 -13.67
CA ALA A 70 -0.14 -4.52 -12.99
C ALA A 70 -0.23 -4.77 -11.47
N LEU A 71 0.90 -4.72 -10.78
CA LEU A 71 1.05 -5.03 -9.37
C LEU A 71 1.91 -3.98 -8.66
N MET A 72 1.42 -3.53 -7.51
CA MET A 72 2.13 -2.72 -6.55
C MET A 72 2.26 -3.47 -5.23
N GLU A 73 3.48 -3.55 -4.70
CA GLU A 73 3.76 -4.12 -3.39
C GLU A 73 4.28 -3.01 -2.47
N VAL A 74 3.73 -2.93 -1.28
CA VAL A 74 4.12 -1.95 -0.28
C VAL A 74 4.70 -2.69 0.90
N LYS A 75 5.92 -2.35 1.27
CA LYS A 75 6.62 -2.92 2.42
C LYS A 75 6.69 -1.87 3.52
N LEU A 76 6.17 -2.19 4.68
CA LEU A 76 6.18 -1.32 5.85
C LEU A 76 6.78 -2.06 7.03
N PHE A 77 7.61 -1.36 7.78
CA PHE A 77 8.18 -1.79 9.04
C PHE A 77 7.72 -0.83 10.12
N VAL A 78 7.06 -1.37 11.14
CA VAL A 78 6.49 -0.61 12.26
C VAL A 78 7.04 -1.17 13.57
N ASP A 79 7.01 -0.36 14.63
CA ASP A 79 7.37 -0.85 15.95
C ASP A 79 6.34 -1.85 16.50
N GLU A 80 6.74 -2.57 17.55
CA GLU A 80 5.90 -3.59 18.17
C GLU A 80 4.58 -3.04 18.74
N LYS A 81 4.62 -1.83 19.31
CA LYS A 81 3.43 -1.22 19.91
C LYS A 81 2.38 -0.95 18.84
N TYR A 82 2.78 -0.30 17.75
CA TYR A 82 1.92 -0.03 16.60
C TYR A 82 1.39 -1.32 15.98
N PHE A 83 2.25 -2.34 15.81
CA PHE A 83 1.83 -3.63 15.25
C PHE A 83 0.75 -4.31 16.10
N LYS A 84 0.88 -4.29 17.43
CA LYS A 84 -0.12 -4.84 18.35
C LYS A 84 -1.44 -4.06 18.32
N GLU A 85 -1.38 -2.73 18.35
CA GLU A 85 -2.57 -1.88 18.24
C GLU A 85 -3.32 -2.11 16.92
N LEU A 86 -2.57 -2.30 15.82
CA LEU A 86 -3.11 -2.64 14.52
C LEU A 86 -3.84 -3.99 14.52
N LEU A 87 -3.22 -5.02 15.09
CA LEU A 87 -3.82 -6.36 15.21
C LEU A 87 -5.14 -6.33 15.97
N GLU A 88 -5.21 -5.60 17.09
CA GLU A 88 -6.45 -5.49 17.85
C GLU A 88 -7.51 -4.70 17.08
N SER A 89 -7.11 -3.62 16.40
CA SER A 89 -8.04 -2.78 15.65
C SER A 89 -8.66 -3.51 14.44
N ILE A 90 -7.90 -4.36 13.74
CA ILE A 90 -8.40 -5.11 12.57
C ILE A 90 -9.43 -6.18 12.97
N LYS A 91 -9.40 -6.68 14.21
CA LYS A 91 -10.39 -7.63 14.71
C LYS A 91 -11.79 -7.01 14.88
N VAL A 92 -11.87 -5.69 14.98
CA VAL A 92 -13.14 -4.97 15.13
C VAL A 92 -13.93 -5.07 13.82
N LYS A 93 -15.11 -5.69 13.87
CA LYS A 93 -15.99 -5.81 12.70
C LYS A 93 -16.60 -4.45 12.37
N SER A 94 -16.44 -4.02 11.13
CA SER A 94 -17.15 -2.87 10.57
C SER A 94 -17.72 -3.21 9.19
N ASN A 95 -18.82 -2.54 8.83
CA ASN A 95 -19.41 -2.61 7.49
C ASN A 95 -18.61 -1.83 6.45
N ARG A 96 -17.65 -0.99 6.89
CA ARG A 96 -16.79 -0.20 6.02
C ARG A 96 -15.40 -0.82 5.95
N LYS A 97 -14.82 -0.84 4.75
CA LYS A 97 -13.46 -1.31 4.54
C LYS A 97 -12.45 -0.34 5.15
N PRO A 98 -11.39 -0.82 5.83
CA PRO A 98 -10.27 0.02 6.21
C PRO A 98 -9.64 0.68 4.98
N LYS A 99 -9.10 1.88 5.18
CA LYS A 99 -8.43 2.65 4.13
C LYS A 99 -6.98 2.90 4.49
N PHE A 100 -6.10 2.75 3.52
CA PHE A 100 -4.69 3.05 3.66
C PHE A 100 -4.33 4.20 2.72
N LYS A 101 -3.62 5.22 3.23
CA LYS A 101 -3.01 6.26 2.43
C LYS A 101 -1.50 6.14 2.52
N ILE A 102 -0.83 6.19 1.38
CA ILE A 102 0.62 6.07 1.27
C ILE A 102 1.14 7.32 0.60
N TYR A 103 2.11 7.98 1.23
CA TYR A 103 2.74 9.19 0.73
C TYR A 103 4.15 8.84 0.22
N PRO A 104 4.33 8.68 -1.10
CA PRO A 104 5.66 8.40 -1.66
C PRO A 104 6.58 9.63 -1.55
N HIS A 105 7.89 9.41 -1.39
CA HIS A 105 8.89 10.49 -1.46
C HIS A 105 8.98 11.10 -2.86
N ASP A 106 9.00 10.24 -3.87
CA ASP A 106 9.04 10.65 -5.26
C ASP A 106 7.65 10.68 -5.86
N GLY A 107 7.40 11.68 -6.71
CA GLY A 107 6.13 11.80 -7.41
C GLY A 107 5.90 10.61 -8.35
N LEU A 108 4.78 9.92 -8.13
CA LEU A 108 4.16 9.10 -9.16
C LEU A 108 3.38 10.00 -10.11
N LEU A 109 3.16 9.55 -11.34
CA LEU A 109 2.36 10.29 -12.31
C LEU A 109 1.10 9.51 -12.63
N VAL A 110 -0.04 10.18 -12.59
CA VAL A 110 -1.31 9.65 -13.07
C VAL A 110 -1.84 10.52 -14.19
N ASN A 111 -2.63 9.96 -15.10
CA ASN A 111 -3.33 10.76 -16.08
C ASN A 111 -4.75 11.15 -15.61
N ASP A 112 -5.49 11.83 -16.48
CA ASP A 112 -6.88 12.23 -16.18
C ASP A 112 -7.86 11.06 -16.09
N ASP A 113 -7.48 9.90 -16.63
CA ASP A 113 -8.21 8.64 -16.48
C ASP A 113 -7.75 7.82 -15.25
N SER A 114 -6.94 8.42 -14.36
CA SER A 114 -6.35 7.79 -13.17
C SER A 114 -5.47 6.56 -13.42
N TYR A 115 -4.94 6.40 -14.64
CA TYR A 115 -3.91 5.40 -14.91
C TYR A 115 -2.57 5.87 -14.40
N LEU A 116 -1.85 4.98 -13.73
CA LEU A 116 -0.49 5.20 -13.27
C LEU A 116 0.49 5.06 -14.45
N TYR A 117 1.41 6.02 -14.59
CA TYR A 117 2.52 5.89 -15.54
C TYR A 117 3.56 4.92 -15.00
N VAL A 118 3.81 3.83 -15.73
CA VAL A 118 4.82 2.82 -15.40
C VAL A 118 5.54 2.44 -16.69
N SER A 119 6.81 2.85 -16.82
CA SER A 119 7.66 2.50 -17.96
C SER A 119 8.65 1.37 -17.65
N GLU A 120 8.97 1.18 -16.38
CA GLU A 120 9.91 0.19 -15.87
C GLU A 120 9.57 -0.13 -14.40
N ASN A 121 10.17 -1.20 -13.88
CA ASN A 121 10.03 -1.53 -12.46
C ASN A 121 10.60 -0.39 -11.62
N LYS A 122 9.82 0.08 -10.64
CA LYS A 122 10.18 1.25 -9.83
C LYS A 122 10.11 0.93 -8.36
N LYS A 123 11.15 1.35 -7.63
CA LYS A 123 11.18 1.35 -6.16
C LYS A 123 11.11 2.78 -5.66
N ILE A 124 10.25 3.04 -4.67
CA ILE A 124 10.02 4.38 -4.14
C ILE A 124 10.00 4.32 -2.63
N ASN A 125 10.79 5.16 -1.97
CA ASN A 125 10.73 5.28 -0.52
C ASN A 125 9.38 5.88 -0.10
N ILE A 126 8.85 5.40 1.02
CA ILE A 126 7.62 5.94 1.60
C ILE A 126 8.02 7.03 2.59
N LYS A 127 7.50 8.25 2.37
CA LYS A 127 7.67 9.38 3.28
C LYS A 127 6.83 9.19 4.53
N ASP A 128 5.57 8.79 4.34
CA ASP A 128 4.61 8.63 5.43
C ASP A 128 3.45 7.71 4.99
N PHE A 129 2.66 7.24 5.95
CA PHE A 129 1.42 6.54 5.70
C PHE A 129 0.38 6.75 6.80
N GLU A 130 -0.88 6.63 6.43
CA GLU A 130 -2.00 6.70 7.37
C GLU A 130 -2.92 5.51 7.16
N LEU A 131 -3.37 4.92 8.26
CA LEU A 131 -4.37 3.86 8.24
C LEU A 131 -5.64 4.34 8.96
N PHE A 132 -6.75 4.20 8.26
CA PHE A 132 -8.08 4.55 8.73
C PHE A 132 -8.88 3.26 8.93
N ILE A 133 -9.05 2.86 10.19
CA ILE A 133 -9.85 1.69 10.56
C ILE A 133 -11.21 2.20 11.04
N PRO A 134 -12.31 1.88 10.33
CA PRO A 134 -13.65 2.21 10.80
C PRO A 134 -13.94 1.44 12.08
N ILE A 135 -14.32 2.15 13.14
CA ILE A 135 -14.52 1.58 14.47
C ILE A 135 -15.99 1.40 14.84
N ASN A 136 -16.94 1.89 14.03
CA ASN A 136 -18.40 1.63 14.07
C ASN A 136 -19.03 2.05 12.74
#